data_AF-A0A7V8VQB5-F1
#
_entry.id   AF-A0A7V8VQB5-F1
#
_cell.length_a   1.000
_cell.length_b   1.000
_cell.length_c   1.000
_cell.angle_alpha   90.00
_cell.angle_beta   90.00
_cell.angle_gamma   90.00
#
_symmetry.space_group_name_H-M   'P 1'
#
loop_
_entity.id
_entity.type
_entity.pdbx_description
1 polymer ?
#
loop_
_entity_poly.entity_id
_entity_poly.type
_entity_poly.pdbx_seq_one_letter_code
_entity_poly.pdbx_strand_id
1 'polypeptide(L)' 'MATILRPPGPKGVPLLGNLPDFGRDTLGFLTQCAREYGDIVSLRLGGWPTLLISHPEFAEYVLVKHHRNFVKNTFFW' A
#
# COMPACT_ATOMS: atom_id res chain seq x y z
N MET A 1 -3.61 -9.09 -24.94
CA MET A 1 -3.64 -7.89 -24.08
C MET A 1 -3.56 -8.37 -22.64
N ALA A 2 -2.49 -8.06 -21.91
CA ALA A 2 -2.39 -8.45 -20.50
C ALA A 2 -3.40 -7.62 -19.70
N THR A 3 -4.36 -8.28 -19.05
CA THR A 3 -5.23 -7.62 -18.08
C THR A 3 -4.33 -7.02 -17.00
N ILE A 4 -4.35 -5.71 -16.84
CA ILE A 4 -3.65 -5.03 -15.74
C ILE A 4 -4.39 -5.43 -14.47
N LEU A 5 -3.97 -6.55 -13.87
CA LEU A 5 -4.50 -7.04 -12.61
C LEU A 5 -4.02 -6.07 -11.53
N ARG A 6 -4.98 -5.33 -10.95
CA ARG A 6 -4.69 -4.56 -9.74
C ARG A 6 -4.40 -5.54 -8.61
N PRO A 7 -3.40 -5.28 -7.76
CA PRO A 7 -3.16 -6.09 -6.58
C PRO A 7 -4.43 -6.20 -5.71
N PRO A 8 -4.65 -7.34 -5.05
CA PRO A 8 -5.80 -7.50 -4.17
C PRO A 8 -5.69 -6.56 -2.96
N GLY A 9 -6.81 -6.34 -2.26
CA GLY A 9 -6.79 -5.53 -1.04
C GLY A 9 -8.16 -5.32 -0.40
N PRO A 10 -8.18 -4.84 0.85
CA PRO A 10 -9.39 -4.67 1.62
C PRO A 10 -10.30 -3.59 1.02
N LYS A 11 -11.62 -3.84 1.06
CA LYS A 11 -12.61 -2.85 0.66
C LYS A 11 -12.62 -1.69 1.66
N GLY A 12 -12.34 -0.49 1.18
CA GLY A 12 -12.45 0.74 1.99
C GLY A 12 -13.88 1.28 2.05
N VAL A 13 -14.13 2.15 3.02
CA VAL A 13 -15.43 2.86 3.15
C VAL A 13 -15.58 3.95 2.08
N PRO A 14 -16.82 4.40 1.78
CA PRO A 14 -17.05 5.53 0.87
C PRO A 14 -16.23 6.77 1.29
N LEU A 15 -15.68 7.48 0.29
CA LEU A 15 -14.81 8.67 0.43
C LEU A 15 -13.47 8.42 1.14
N LEU A 16 -13.44 7.84 2.35
CA LEU A 16 -12.22 7.70 3.16
C LEU A 16 -11.37 6.46 2.82
N GLY A 17 -11.92 5.47 2.11
CA GLY A 17 -11.18 4.25 1.79
C GLY A 17 -10.81 3.47 3.07
N ASN A 18 -9.56 3.07 3.19
CA ASN A 18 -9.01 2.33 4.34
C ASN A 18 -8.46 3.25 5.44
N LEU A 19 -8.59 4.58 5.30
CA LEU A 19 -8.06 5.55 6.26
C LEU A 19 -8.56 5.36 7.72
N PRO A 20 -9.84 5.02 7.97
CA PRO A 20 -10.32 4.81 9.33
C PRO A 20 -9.65 3.64 10.05
N ASP A 21 -9.47 2.52 9.36
CA ASP A 21 -8.82 1.33 9.93
C ASP A 21 -7.32 1.53 10.08
N PHE A 22 -6.69 2.17 9.09
CA PHE A 22 -5.29 2.59 9.15
C PHE A 22 -5.01 3.55 10.32
N GLY A 23 -5.92 4.48 10.60
CA GLY A 23 -5.78 5.44 11.70
C GLY A 23 -6.06 4.86 13.08
N ARG A 24 -6.86 3.80 13.19
CA ARG A 24 -7.18 3.14 14.46
C ARG A 24 -6.00 2.31 14.99
N ASP A 25 -5.41 1.51 14.10
CA ASP A 25 -4.23 0.70 14.41
C ASP A 25 -3.41 0.50 13.12
N THR A 26 -2.45 1.40 12.91
CA THR A 26 -1.66 1.43 11.68
C THR A 26 -0.88 0.13 11.45
N LEU A 27 -0.13 -0.33 12.45
CA LEU A 27 0.71 -1.52 12.30
C LEU A 27 -0.12 -2.79 12.25
N GLY A 28 -1.18 -2.91 13.07
CA GLY A 28 -2.08 -4.05 13.04
C GLY A 28 -2.80 -4.16 11.70
N PHE A 29 -3.34 -3.06 11.19
CA PHE A 29 -4.00 -3.01 9.90
C PHE A 29 -3.08 -3.41 8.74
N LEU A 30 -1.87 -2.82 8.65
CA LEU A 30 -0.92 -3.16 7.59
C LEU A 30 -0.45 -4.62 7.68
N THR A 31 -0.20 -5.12 8.90
CA THR A 31 0.19 -6.51 9.12
C THR A 31 -0.91 -7.48 8.71
N GLN A 32 -2.18 -7.17 9.04
CA GLN A 32 -3.32 -7.97 8.61
C GLN A 32 -3.44 -7.97 7.09
N CYS A 33 -3.31 -6.81 6.45
CA CYS A 33 -3.37 -6.70 5.00
C CYS A 33 -2.32 -7.58 4.31
N ALA A 34 -1.07 -7.54 4.76
CA ALA A 34 0.00 -8.37 4.22
C ALA A 34 -0.28 -9.88 4.40
N ARG A 35 -0.83 -10.28 5.55
CA ARG A 35 -1.19 -11.69 5.82
C ARG A 35 -2.35 -12.18 4.97
N GLU A 36 -3.33 -11.33 4.70
CA GLU A 36 -4.59 -11.71 4.03
C GLU A 36 -4.50 -11.62 2.50
N TYR A 37 -3.80 -10.60 1.99
CA TYR A 37 -3.76 -10.27 0.55
C TYR A 37 -2.38 -10.51 -0.09
N GLY A 38 -1.35 -10.81 0.71
CA GLY A 38 0.00 -11.11 0.24
C GLY A 38 0.92 -9.90 0.19
N ASP A 39 1.98 -10.01 -0.60
CA ASP A 39 3.14 -9.11 -0.53
C ASP A 39 2.96 -7.72 -1.15
N ILE A 40 1.96 -7.58 -2.01
CA ILE A 40 1.60 -6.33 -2.67
C ILE A 40 0.09 -6.15 -2.52
N VAL A 41 -0.32 -5.12 -1.77
CA VAL A 41 -1.73 -4.88 -1.44
C VAL A 41 -2.16 -3.51 -1.93
N SER A 42 -3.29 -3.45 -2.63
CA SER A 42 -3.91 -2.20 -3.04
C SER A 42 -4.74 -1.63 -1.89
N LEU A 43 -4.42 -0.41 -1.49
CA LEU A 43 -5.12 0.36 -0.45
C LEU A 43 -5.61 1.70 -1.03
N ARG A 44 -6.56 2.32 -0.34
CA ARG A 44 -6.96 3.70 -0.61
C ARG A 44 -6.95 4.50 0.69
N LEU A 45 -6.01 5.41 0.85
CA LEU A 45 -5.95 6.27 2.04
C LEU A 45 -6.61 7.61 1.71
N GLY A 46 -7.88 7.76 2.07
CA GLY A 46 -8.70 8.89 1.64
C GLY A 46 -8.97 8.86 0.13
N GLY A 47 -8.53 9.91 -0.56
CA GLY A 47 -8.58 10.04 -2.02
C GLY A 47 -7.38 9.44 -2.76
N TRP A 48 -6.39 8.92 -2.04
CA TRP A 48 -5.10 8.55 -2.61
C TRP A 48 -4.99 7.03 -2.80
N PRO A 49 -4.69 6.53 -4.01
CA PRO A 49 -4.35 5.13 -4.21
C PRO A 49 -2.97 4.85 -3.59
N THR A 50 -2.87 3.78 -2.82
CA THR A 50 -1.66 3.42 -2.07
C THR A 50 -1.35 1.94 -2.31
N LEU A 51 -0.06 1.61 -2.43
CA LEU A 51 0.41 0.22 -2.43
C LEU A 51 1.16 -0.06 -1.15
N LEU A 52 0.76 -1.11 -0.44
CA LEU A 52 1.55 -1.70 0.63
C LEU A 52 2.48 -2.75 0.01
N ILE A 53 3.77 -2.65 0.32
CA ILE A 53 4.81 -3.59 -0.08
C ILE A 53 5.41 -4.19 1.18
N SER A 54 5.29 -5.51 1.37
CA SER A 54 5.76 -6.19 2.58
C SER A 54 6.89 -7.20 2.34
N HIS A 55 7.17 -7.58 1.09
CA HIS A 55 8.28 -8.50 0.79
C HIS A 55 9.64 -7.77 0.78
N PRO A 56 10.69 -8.32 1.41
CA PRO A 56 12.01 -7.67 1.48
C PRO A 56 12.62 -7.38 0.11
N GLU A 57 12.46 -8.27 -0.88
CA GLU A 57 12.99 -8.05 -2.22
C GLU A 57 12.32 -6.88 -2.94
N PHE A 58 11.01 -6.69 -2.74
CA PHE A 58 10.27 -5.58 -3.33
C PHE A 58 10.58 -4.27 -2.61
N ALA A 59 10.78 -4.32 -1.28
CA ALA A 59 11.26 -3.17 -0.53
C ALA A 59 12.66 -2.75 -1.00
N GLU A 60 13.59 -3.69 -1.22
CA GLU A 60 14.92 -3.42 -1.79
C GLU A 60 14.81 -2.84 -3.20
N TYR A 61 13.93 -3.39 -4.04
CA TYR A 61 13.68 -2.88 -5.38
C TYR A 61 13.30 -1.39 -5.36
N VAL A 62 12.32 -1.02 -4.53
CA VAL A 62 11.78 0.35 -4.46
C VAL A 62 12.74 1.30 -3.74
N LEU A 63 13.27 0.89 -2.59
CA LEU A 63 13.99 1.78 -1.69
C LEU A 63 15.49 1.86 -1.99
N VAL A 64 16.06 0.87 -2.70
CA VAL A 64 17.49 0.77 -2.98
C VAL A 64 17.76 0.75 -4.49
N LYS A 65 17.36 -0.30 -5.21
CA LYS A 65 17.76 -0.51 -6.61
C LYS A 65 17.21 0.58 -7.54
N HIS A 66 15.97 0.99 -7.30
CA HIS A 66 15.26 1.95 -8.15
C HIS A 66 14.81 3.19 -7.38
N HIS A 67 15.50 3.55 -6.29
CA HIS A 67 15.11 4.65 -5.41
C HIS A 67 14.93 6.00 -6.12
N ARG A 68 15.59 6.23 -7.26
CA ARG A 68 15.45 7.45 -8.07
C ARG A 68 14.11 7.55 -8.81
N ASN A 69 13.43 6.41 -8.99
CA ASN A 69 12.12 6.34 -9.63
C ASN A 69 10.97 6.66 -8.66
N PHE A 70 11.27 6.77 -7.34
CA PHE A 70 10.27 6.95 -6.29
C PHE A 70 10.62 8.17 -5.42
N VAL A 71 9.67 9.09 -5.25
CA VAL A 71 9.83 10.28 -4.41
C VAL A 71 9.45 9.94 -2.96
N LYS A 72 10.34 10.21 -1.99
CA LYS A 72 10.12 9.83 -0.58
C LYS A 72 9.22 10.80 0.20
N ASN A 73 9.32 12.11 -0.04
CA ASN A 73 8.77 13.13 0.87
C ASN A 73 7.80 14.11 0.17
N THR A 74 6.79 13.60 -0.53
CA THR A 74 5.81 14.49 -1.18
C THR A 74 4.61 14.83 -0.28
N PHE A 75 4.39 14.06 0.79
CA PHE A 75 3.08 14.04 1.49
C PHE A 75 3.15 14.47 2.97
N PHE A 76 4.21 14.10 3.68
CA PHE A 76 4.56 14.57 5.03
C PHE A 76 6.04 14.99 4.99
N TRP A 77 6.35 16.14 5.60
CA TRP A 77 7.62 16.90 5.54
C TRP A 77 8.90 16.05 5.42
#